data_AF-A0A8B6CUZ7-F1
#
_entry.id   AF-A0A8B6CUZ7-F1
#
_cell.length_a   1.000
_cell.length_b   1.000
_cell.length_c   1.000
_cell.angle_alpha   90.00
_cell.angle_beta   90.00
_cell.angle_gamma   90.00
#
_symmetry.space_group_name_H-M   'P 1'
#
loop_
_entity.id
_entity.type
_entity.pdbx_description
1 polymer ?
#
loop_
_entity_poly.entity_id
_entity_poly.type
_entity_poly.pdbx_seq_one_letter_code
_entity_poly.pdbx_strand_id
1 'polypeptide(L)'
;MKDDPFTLKQCLTGEALLTVKGVDNDFTEMMKRLDIKYGKPEKLADAVLSEIKGLKPMFDGDYMSFITTVDVVERCWLDLKRMNMELEMNTATMISQIERLLPPLQKRVWALRKQKYGSHTFPELLNFLLEEKNAMEYIHSDLRDSSASRTLLKSKVSQYNIGGRYSRRISPSTSKAKSRNIEAGS
;
A
#
# COMPACT_ATOMS: atom_id res chain seq x y z
N MET A 1 21.93 23.21 21.37
CA MET A 1 21.27 22.14 22.14
C MET A 1 22.17 21.81 23.32
N LYS A 2 21.64 21.70 24.53
CA LYS A 2 22.45 21.19 25.66
C LYS A 2 22.52 19.66 25.51
N ASP A 3 23.72 19.13 25.57
CA ASP A 3 23.97 17.70 25.63
C ASP A 3 23.35 17.17 26.93
N ASP A 4 22.20 16.52 26.81
CA ASP A 4 21.43 15.99 27.93
C ASP A 4 21.39 14.45 27.86
N PRO A 5 22.20 13.77 28.69
CA PRO A 5 22.24 12.31 28.77
C PRO A 5 20.86 11.70 29.10
N PHE A 6 20.04 12.40 29.91
CA PHE A 6 18.73 11.91 30.32
C PHE A 6 17.74 11.90 29.17
N THR A 7 17.69 12.99 28.40
CA THR A 7 16.87 13.06 27.18
C THR A 7 17.29 11.98 26.18
N LEU A 8 18.60 11.79 25.95
CA LEU A 8 19.08 10.74 25.06
C LEU A 8 18.66 9.35 25.56
N LYS A 9 18.86 9.05 26.84
CA LYS A 9 18.49 7.76 27.45
C LYS A 9 16.99 7.46 27.28
N GLN A 10 16.13 8.46 27.45
CA GLN A 10 14.68 8.30 27.33
C GLN A 10 14.24 7.95 25.91
N CYS A 11 15.01 8.33 24.89
CA CYS A 11 14.78 7.99 23.50
C CYS A 11 15.30 6.59 23.11
N LEU A 12 16.09 5.93 23.96
CA LEU A 12 16.68 4.62 23.66
C LEU A 12 15.83 3.49 24.24
N THR A 13 15.61 2.45 23.45
CA THR A 13 14.86 1.26 23.87
C THR A 13 15.61 -0.02 23.51
N GLY A 14 15.27 -1.12 24.19
CA GLY A 14 15.79 -2.45 23.87
C GLY A 14 17.32 -2.52 23.91
N GLU A 15 17.92 -3.01 22.83
CA GLU A 15 19.36 -3.24 22.73
C GLU A 15 20.19 -1.95 22.78
N ALA A 16 19.67 -0.85 22.22
CA ALA A 16 20.37 0.43 22.22
C ALA A 16 20.50 1.00 23.64
N LEU A 17 19.47 0.83 24.47
CA LEU A 17 19.49 1.20 25.89
C LEU A 17 20.50 0.34 26.67
N LEU A 18 20.62 -0.95 26.35
CA LEU A 18 21.62 -1.83 26.96
C LEU A 18 23.05 -1.40 26.59
N THR A 19 23.27 -0.90 25.37
CA THR A 19 24.59 -0.44 24.90
C THR A 19 25.11 0.77 25.68
N VAL A 20 24.22 1.66 26.12
CA VAL A 20 24.60 2.85 26.90
C VAL A 20 24.56 2.62 28.41
N LYS A 21 24.17 1.42 28.87
CA LYS A 21 24.06 1.11 30.29
C LYS A 21 25.42 1.25 30.98
N GLY A 22 25.46 2.02 32.08
CA GLY A 22 26.67 2.28 32.86
C GLY A 22 27.50 3.50 32.42
N VAL A 23 27.09 4.20 31.35
CA VAL A 23 27.62 5.52 30.96
C VAL A 23 26.49 6.52 30.72
N ASP A 24 25.31 6.26 31.29
CA ASP A 24 24.07 7.00 31.06
C ASP A 24 24.05 8.41 31.70
N ASN A 25 25.16 8.81 32.29
CA ASN A 25 25.45 10.13 32.84
C ASN A 25 26.37 10.97 31.94
N ASP A 26 26.95 10.40 30.88
CA ASP A 26 27.85 11.10 29.95
C ASP A 26 27.32 10.99 28.51
N PHE A 27 26.76 12.09 28.01
CA PHE A 27 26.18 12.18 26.68
C PHE A 27 27.20 11.84 25.57
N THR A 28 28.44 12.30 25.72
CA THR A 28 29.47 12.11 24.69
C THR A 28 29.85 10.64 24.60
N GLU A 29 30.04 9.98 25.74
CA GLU A 29 30.38 8.56 25.78
C GLU A 29 29.19 7.68 25.36
N MET A 30 27.94 8.05 25.70
CA MET A 30 26.73 7.40 25.18
C MET A 30 26.68 7.47 23.66
N MET A 31 26.82 8.66 23.08
CA MET A 31 26.81 8.87 21.63
C MET A 31 27.95 8.11 20.96
N LYS A 32 29.15 8.10 21.53
CA LYS A 32 30.29 7.34 21.01
C LYS A 32 30.03 5.84 20.98
N ARG A 33 29.42 5.26 22.03
CA ARG A 33 29.07 3.83 22.05
C ARG A 33 27.99 3.49 21.04
N LEU A 34 26.99 4.36 20.90
CA LEU A 34 25.96 4.23 19.87
C LEU A 34 26.57 4.32 18.47
N ASP A 35 27.49 5.25 18.24
CA ASP A 35 28.15 5.43 16.95
C ASP A 35 29.04 4.23 16.59
N ILE A 36 29.84 3.72 17.53
CA ILE A 36 30.63 2.50 17.34
C ILE A 36 29.75 1.31 16.95
N LYS A 37 28.57 1.21 17.57
CA LYS A 37 27.67 0.07 17.37
C LYS A 37 26.73 0.25 16.17
N TYR A 38 26.24 1.44 15.88
CA TYR A 38 25.16 1.68 14.91
C TYR A 38 25.53 2.70 13.83
N GLY A 39 26.59 3.49 14.00
CA GLY A 39 27.05 4.50 13.05
C GLY A 39 27.72 3.92 11.79
N LYS A 40 27.85 2.59 11.71
CA LYS A 40 28.38 1.91 10.53
C LYS A 40 27.37 1.95 9.38
N PRO A 41 27.71 2.55 8.22
CA PRO A 41 26.82 2.64 7.07
C PRO A 41 26.32 1.26 6.59
N GLU A 42 27.15 0.23 6.70
CA GLU A 42 26.78 -1.15 6.31
C GLU A 42 25.57 -1.66 7.12
N LYS A 43 25.44 -1.25 8.38
CA LYS A 43 24.30 -1.63 9.21
C LYS A 43 22.99 -1.00 8.74
N LEU A 44 23.05 0.15 8.07
CA LEU A 44 21.88 0.76 7.46
C LEU A 44 21.40 -0.07 6.27
N ALA A 45 22.32 -0.50 5.41
CA ALA A 45 21.99 -1.39 4.28
C ALA A 45 21.40 -2.72 4.77
N ASP A 46 21.96 -3.31 5.82
CA ASP A 46 21.43 -4.53 6.44
C ASP A 46 20.03 -4.31 7.05
N ALA A 47 19.82 -3.18 7.72
CA ALA A 47 18.52 -2.82 8.28
C ALA A 47 17.46 -2.64 7.18
N VAL A 48 17.81 -1.94 6.10
CA VAL A 48 16.95 -1.77 4.91
C VAL A 48 16.61 -3.12 4.28
N LEU A 49 17.61 -3.99 4.09
CA LEU A 49 17.39 -5.32 3.53
C LEU A 49 16.49 -6.17 4.44
N SER A 50 16.68 -6.08 5.76
CA SER A 50 15.84 -6.76 6.75
C SER A 50 14.40 -6.25 6.72
N GLU A 51 14.21 -4.94 6.63
CA GLU A 51 12.90 -4.31 6.52
C GLU A 51 12.16 -4.78 5.26
N ILE A 52 12.82 -4.77 4.10
CA ILE A 52 12.24 -5.26 2.84
C ILE A 52 11.93 -6.77 2.90
N LYS A 53 12.80 -7.57 3.52
CA LYS A 53 12.55 -9.02 3.72
C LYS A 53 11.37 -9.31 4.65
N GLY A 54 11.09 -8.41 5.59
CA GLY A 54 9.97 -8.50 6.53
C GLY A 54 8.61 -8.20 5.89
N LEU A 55 8.59 -7.59 4.70
CA LEU A 55 7.36 -7.31 3.97
C LEU A 55 6.71 -8.61 3.47
N LYS A 56 5.37 -8.64 3.51
CA LYS A 56 4.59 -9.79 3.07
C LYS A 56 4.33 -9.70 1.56
N PRO A 57 4.35 -10.83 0.83
CA PRO A 57 3.92 -10.86 -0.56
C PRO A 57 2.49 -10.36 -0.72
N MET A 58 2.25 -9.60 -1.77
CA MET A 58 0.97 -8.96 -2.05
C MET A 58 0.13 -9.81 -3.00
N PHE A 59 -1.19 -9.73 -2.85
CA PHE A 59 -2.14 -10.44 -3.70
C PHE A 59 -2.83 -9.46 -4.65
N ASP A 60 -3.29 -9.99 -5.79
CA ASP A 60 -4.07 -9.19 -6.74
C ASP A 60 -5.34 -8.65 -6.06
N GLY A 61 -5.60 -7.36 -6.20
CA GLY A 61 -6.75 -6.68 -5.60
C GLY A 61 -6.50 -6.06 -4.22
N ASP A 62 -5.35 -6.32 -3.57
CA ASP A 62 -4.96 -5.65 -2.33
C ASP A 62 -4.12 -4.38 -2.61
N TYR A 63 -4.82 -3.33 -3.02
CA TYR A 63 -4.18 -2.06 -3.39
C TYR A 63 -3.56 -1.33 -2.19
N MET A 64 -4.11 -1.49 -0.99
CA MET A 64 -3.58 -0.82 0.21
C MET A 64 -2.24 -1.40 0.62
N SER A 65 -2.09 -2.73 0.57
CA SER A 65 -0.80 -3.38 0.78
C SER A 65 0.21 -2.99 -0.29
N PHE A 66 -0.23 -2.79 -1.55
CA PHE A 66 0.61 -2.26 -2.62
C PHE A 66 1.17 -0.87 -2.30
N ILE A 67 0.30 0.09 -2.02
CA ILE A 67 0.69 1.46 -1.66
C ILE A 67 1.67 1.45 -0.48
N THR A 68 1.31 0.75 0.61
CA THR A 68 2.14 0.69 1.83
C THR A 68 3.52 0.08 1.54
N THR A 69 3.58 -0.96 0.71
CA THR A 69 4.85 -1.60 0.33
C THR A 69 5.72 -0.67 -0.51
N VAL A 70 5.12 0.05 -1.46
CA VAL A 70 5.84 1.04 -2.29
C VAL A 70 6.38 2.17 -1.42
N ASP A 71 5.61 2.67 -0.46
CA ASP A 71 6.05 3.71 0.49
C ASP A 71 7.25 3.27 1.31
N VAL A 72 7.26 2.02 1.78
CA VAL A 72 8.41 1.46 2.52
C VAL A 72 9.63 1.37 1.61
N VAL A 73 9.48 0.85 0.39
CA VAL A 73 10.60 0.72 -0.57
C VAL A 73 11.18 2.08 -0.95
N GLU A 74 10.33 3.08 -1.20
CA GLU A 74 10.75 4.45 -1.49
C GLU A 74 11.51 5.06 -0.31
N ARG A 75 10.97 4.95 0.91
CA ARG A 75 11.64 5.43 2.12
C ARG A 75 13.01 4.79 2.31
N CYS A 76 13.11 3.46 2.17
CA CYS A 76 14.39 2.75 2.26
C CYS A 76 15.42 3.27 1.25
N TRP A 77 15.00 3.56 0.02
CA TRP A 77 15.87 4.16 -0.98
C TRP A 77 16.30 5.58 -0.61
N LEU A 78 15.39 6.42 -0.13
CA LEU A 78 15.71 7.78 0.31
C LEU A 78 16.67 7.79 1.50
N ASP A 79 16.53 6.85 2.44
CA ASP A 79 17.41 6.71 3.59
C ASP A 79 18.84 6.33 3.16
N LEU A 80 19.00 5.40 2.22
CA LEU A 80 20.31 5.07 1.66
C LEU A 80 20.89 6.18 0.80
N LYS A 81 20.05 6.88 0.03
CA LYS A 81 20.47 8.03 -0.80
C LYS A 81 21.00 9.18 0.04
N ARG A 82 20.40 9.44 1.22
CA ARG A 82 20.90 10.45 2.18
C ARG A 82 22.30 10.15 2.70
N MET A 83 22.69 8.88 2.67
CA MET A 83 24.01 8.40 3.12
C MET A 83 24.97 8.11 1.96
N ASN A 84 24.60 8.44 0.71
CA ASN A 84 25.34 8.13 -0.52
C ASN A 84 25.58 6.62 -0.73
N MET A 85 24.59 5.80 -0.35
CA MET A 85 24.62 4.33 -0.44
C MET A 85 23.56 3.78 -1.39
N GLU A 86 23.09 4.57 -2.36
CA GLU A 86 22.02 4.17 -3.29
C GLU A 86 22.34 2.92 -4.13
N LEU A 87 23.63 2.60 -4.31
CA LEU A 87 24.08 1.42 -5.03
C LEU A 87 23.66 0.11 -4.35
N GLU A 88 23.47 0.11 -3.03
CA GLU A 88 23.02 -1.06 -2.27
C GLU A 88 21.61 -1.51 -2.69
N MET A 89 20.73 -0.55 -3.04
CA MET A 89 19.40 -0.86 -3.58
C MET A 89 19.46 -1.42 -4.99
N ASN A 90 20.51 -1.10 -5.75
CA ASN A 90 20.70 -1.58 -7.12
C ASN A 90 21.29 -2.99 -7.21
N THR A 91 21.48 -3.66 -6.06
CA THR A 91 21.96 -5.04 -6.03
C THR A 91 20.88 -6.01 -6.50
N ALA A 92 21.29 -7.08 -7.20
CA ALA A 92 20.37 -8.13 -7.66
C ALA A 92 19.56 -8.75 -6.51
N THR A 93 20.15 -8.85 -5.32
CA THR A 93 19.48 -9.33 -4.11
C THR A 93 18.31 -8.42 -3.73
N MET A 94 18.53 -7.11 -3.65
CA MET A 94 17.48 -6.17 -3.26
C MET A 94 16.34 -6.15 -4.27
N ILE A 95 16.68 -6.06 -5.56
CA ILE A 95 15.72 -6.09 -6.66
C ILE A 95 14.89 -7.38 -6.61
N SER A 96 15.52 -8.53 -6.43
CA SER A 96 14.82 -9.82 -6.33
C SER A 96 13.89 -9.90 -5.12
N GLN A 97 14.27 -9.32 -3.97
CA GLN A 97 13.41 -9.28 -2.80
C GLN A 97 12.15 -8.45 -3.06
N ILE A 98 12.28 -7.31 -3.72
CA ILE A 98 11.16 -6.43 -4.06
C ILE A 98 10.27 -7.08 -5.13
N GLU A 99 10.84 -7.68 -6.17
CA GLU A 99 10.09 -8.40 -7.22
C GLU A 99 9.27 -9.58 -6.67
N ARG A 100 9.71 -10.17 -5.56
CA ARG A 100 8.98 -11.24 -4.87
C ARG A 100 7.71 -10.73 -4.17
N LEU A 101 7.68 -9.45 -3.79
CA LEU A 101 6.53 -8.84 -3.12
C LEU A 101 5.38 -8.52 -4.08
N LEU A 102 5.69 -8.32 -5.37
CA LEU A 102 4.72 -7.89 -6.37
C LEU A 102 3.60 -8.93 -6.58
N PRO A 103 2.34 -8.47 -6.72
CA PRO A 103 1.25 -9.32 -7.16
C PRO A 103 1.53 -9.93 -8.55
N PRO A 104 0.94 -11.08 -8.88
CA PRO A 104 1.12 -11.75 -10.17
C PRO A 104 0.92 -10.83 -11.39
N LEU A 105 -0.10 -9.96 -11.36
CA LEU A 105 -0.37 -9.04 -12.46
C LEU A 105 0.77 -8.03 -12.65
N GLN A 106 1.15 -7.30 -11.59
CA GLN A 106 2.23 -6.32 -11.62
C GLN A 106 3.57 -6.97 -11.99
N LYS A 107 3.82 -8.19 -11.49
CA LYS A 107 5.03 -8.94 -11.82
C LYS A 107 5.13 -9.24 -13.30
N ARG A 108 4.01 -9.60 -13.95
CA ARG A 108 3.95 -9.80 -15.41
C ARG A 108 4.21 -8.50 -16.17
N VAL A 109 3.57 -7.40 -15.77
CA VAL A 109 3.75 -6.08 -16.41
C VAL A 109 5.21 -5.62 -16.30
N TRP A 110 5.80 -5.79 -15.11
CA TRP A 110 7.21 -5.49 -14.87
C TRP A 110 8.14 -6.34 -15.75
N ALA A 111 7.90 -7.64 -15.85
CA ALA A 111 8.70 -8.53 -16.70
C ALA A 111 8.68 -8.10 -18.19
N LEU A 112 7.51 -7.72 -18.70
CA LEU A 112 7.37 -7.18 -20.06
C LEU A 112 8.14 -5.86 -20.24
N ARG A 113 8.10 -4.98 -19.24
CA ARG A 113 8.86 -3.73 -19.24
C ARG A 113 10.36 -3.99 -19.30
N LYS A 114 10.87 -4.91 -18.47
CA LYS A 114 12.28 -5.34 -18.49
C LYS A 114 12.71 -5.85 -19.86
N GLN A 115 11.89 -6.66 -20.51
CA GLN A 115 12.19 -7.19 -21.85
C GLN A 115 12.22 -6.09 -22.92
N LYS A 116 11.32 -5.10 -22.81
CA LYS A 116 11.18 -4.01 -23.78
C LYS A 116 12.33 -3.00 -23.71
N TYR A 117 12.75 -2.62 -22.50
CA TYR A 117 13.73 -1.55 -22.28
C TYR A 117 15.15 -2.09 -21.98
N GLY A 118 15.29 -3.39 -21.72
CA GLY A 118 16.60 -4.04 -21.49
C GLY A 118 17.30 -3.60 -20.22
N SER A 119 16.59 -2.93 -19.30
CA SER A 119 17.17 -2.41 -18.07
C SER A 119 16.49 -3.02 -16.85
N HIS A 120 17.34 -3.21 -15.84
CA HIS A 120 17.09 -4.02 -14.65
C HIS A 120 17.57 -3.28 -13.40
N THR A 121 17.63 -1.95 -13.47
CA THR A 121 18.13 -1.13 -12.38
C THR A 121 17.03 -0.86 -11.36
N PHE A 122 17.41 -0.68 -10.10
CA PHE A 122 16.46 -0.35 -9.04
C PHE A 122 15.70 0.97 -9.29
N PRO A 123 16.32 2.07 -9.77
CA PRO A 123 15.58 3.30 -10.05
C PRO A 123 14.43 3.11 -11.05
N GLU A 124 14.58 2.23 -12.03
CA GLU A 124 13.50 1.91 -12.96
C GLU A 124 12.40 1.06 -12.34
N LEU A 125 12.78 0.10 -11.49
CA LEU A 125 11.81 -0.64 -10.69
C LEU A 125 11.02 0.32 -9.81
N LEU A 126 11.69 1.23 -9.10
CA LEU A 126 11.03 2.22 -8.25
C LEU A 126 10.11 3.12 -9.07
N ASN A 127 10.55 3.60 -10.24
CA ASN A 127 9.70 4.41 -11.11
C ASN A 127 8.43 3.64 -11.56
N PHE A 128 8.58 2.36 -11.92
CA PHE A 128 7.42 1.51 -12.22
C PHE A 128 6.47 1.38 -11.03
N LEU A 129 7.00 1.16 -9.81
CA LEU A 129 6.19 1.05 -8.60
C LEU A 129 5.41 2.33 -8.30
N LEU A 130 6.04 3.49 -8.48
CA LEU A 130 5.40 4.79 -8.27
C LEU A 130 4.32 5.07 -9.33
N GLU A 131 4.57 4.73 -10.60
CA GLU A 131 3.56 4.82 -11.66
C GLU A 131 2.33 3.95 -11.35
N GLU A 132 2.53 2.69 -10.94
CA GLU A 132 1.45 1.78 -10.55
C GLU A 132 0.71 2.28 -9.30
N LYS A 133 1.44 2.76 -8.29
CA LYS A 133 0.86 3.34 -7.07
C LYS A 133 -0.07 4.50 -7.42
N ASN A 134 0.42 5.46 -8.22
CA ASN A 134 -0.37 6.63 -8.63
C ASN A 134 -1.62 6.22 -9.44
N ALA A 135 -1.49 5.22 -10.33
CA ALA A 135 -2.63 4.70 -11.09
C ALA A 135 -3.69 4.06 -10.18
N MET A 136 -3.27 3.26 -9.20
CA MET A 136 -4.17 2.65 -8.22
C MET A 136 -4.87 3.70 -7.36
N GLU A 137 -4.14 4.71 -6.87
CA GLU A 137 -4.70 5.81 -6.09
C GLU A 137 -5.76 6.59 -6.87
N TYR A 138 -5.50 6.90 -8.14
CA TYR A 138 -6.44 7.58 -9.04
C TYR A 138 -7.73 6.76 -9.24
N ILE A 139 -7.61 5.46 -9.54
CA ILE A 139 -8.77 4.58 -9.71
C ILE A 139 -9.59 4.49 -8.40
N HIS A 140 -8.91 4.40 -7.25
CA HIS A 140 -9.58 4.31 -5.97
C HIS A 140 -10.20 5.62 -5.48
N SER A 141 -9.66 6.79 -5.85
CA SER A 141 -10.30 8.08 -5.58
C SER A 141 -11.61 8.23 -6.37
N ASP A 142 -11.62 7.88 -7.66
CA ASP A 142 -12.82 7.93 -8.51
C ASP A 142 -13.94 7.01 -8.00
N LEU A 143 -13.58 5.83 -7.48
CA LEU A 143 -14.54 4.89 -6.89
C LEU A 143 -15.15 5.40 -5.57
N ARG A 144 -14.39 6.18 -4.77
CA ARG A 144 -14.93 6.83 -3.56
C ARG A 144 -15.96 7.90 -3.92
N ASP A 145 -15.69 8.73 -4.91
CA ASP A 145 -16.63 9.77 -5.35
C ASP A 145 -17.89 9.18 -6.01
N SER A 146 -17.72 8.09 -6.77
CA SER A 146 -18.81 7.35 -7.40
C SER A 146 -19.67 6.56 -6.39
N SER A 147 -19.07 6.04 -5.32
CA SER A 147 -19.79 5.33 -4.24
C SER A 147 -20.48 6.30 -3.29
N ALA A 148 -19.89 7.46 -3.00
CA ALA A 148 -20.55 8.56 -2.30
C ALA A 148 -21.80 9.03 -3.08
N SER A 149 -21.66 9.21 -4.40
CA SER A 149 -22.78 9.58 -5.28
C SER A 149 -23.91 8.54 -5.30
N ARG A 150 -23.57 7.24 -5.33
CA ARG A 150 -24.55 6.14 -5.24
C ARG A 150 -25.22 6.03 -3.86
N THR A 151 -24.51 6.34 -2.78
CA THR A 151 -25.04 6.33 -1.42
C THR A 151 -26.00 7.49 -1.18
N LEU A 152 -25.70 8.68 -1.73
CA LEU A 152 -26.60 9.84 -1.72
C LEU A 152 -27.88 9.60 -2.53
N LEU A 153 -27.82 8.84 -3.62
CA LEU A 153 -29.00 8.43 -4.38
C LEU A 153 -29.88 7.44 -3.59
N LYS A 154 -29.28 6.46 -2.90
CA LYS A 154 -30.05 5.52 -2.06
C LYS A 154 -30.70 6.21 -0.85
N SER A 155 -30.02 7.18 -0.22
CA SER A 155 -30.60 7.93 0.89
C SER A 155 -31.71 8.88 0.43
N LYS A 156 -31.59 9.51 -0.75
CA LYS A 156 -32.69 10.29 -1.37
C LYS A 156 -33.88 9.42 -1.74
N VAL A 157 -33.69 8.22 -2.30
CA VAL A 157 -34.80 7.31 -2.65
C VAL A 157 -35.54 6.80 -1.41
N SER A 158 -34.85 6.60 -0.28
CA SER A 158 -35.48 6.23 1.00
C SER A 158 -36.37 7.36 1.57
N GLN A 159 -36.02 8.63 1.33
CA GLN A 159 -36.81 9.78 1.80
C GLN A 159 -38.12 10.00 1.02
N TYR A 160 -38.31 9.36 -0.15
CA TYR A 160 -39.56 9.45 -0.92
C TYR A 160 -40.57 8.32 -0.65
N ASN A 161 -40.29 7.40 0.28
CA ASN A 161 -41.18 6.26 0.58
C ASN A 161 -41.92 6.37 1.92
N ILE A 162 -42.00 7.57 2.52
CA ILE A 162 -42.86 7.83 3.68
C ILE A 162 -44.02 8.72 3.23
N GLY A 163 -45.19 8.09 3.02
CA GLY A 163 -46.48 8.78 3.02
C GLY A 163 -47.26 8.66 1.71
N GLY A 164 -48.15 7.66 1.63
CA GLY A 164 -49.06 7.57 0.50
C GLY A 164 -50.07 6.45 0.61
N ARG A 165 -50.99 6.55 1.59
CA ARG A 165 -52.25 5.79 1.57
C ARG A 165 -52.97 6.07 0.25
N TYR A 166 -53.19 5.05 -0.57
CA TYR A 166 -54.34 5.01 -1.48
C TYR A 166 -55.11 3.72 -1.26
N SER A 167 -56.16 3.84 -0.47
CA SER A 167 -57.29 2.93 -0.50
C SER A 167 -58.33 3.53 -1.44
N ARG A 168 -58.64 2.85 -2.55
CA ARG A 168 -60.01 2.85 -3.09
C ARG A 168 -60.25 1.55 -3.86
N ARG A 169 -61.11 0.71 -3.28
CA ARG A 169 -61.77 -0.45 -3.91
C ARG A 169 -62.58 0.01 -5.13
N ILE A 170 -62.59 -0.79 -6.19
CA ILE A 170 -63.80 -1.33 -6.82
C ILE A 170 -63.49 -2.76 -7.30
N SER A 171 -64.33 -3.72 -6.91
CA SER A 171 -64.36 -5.13 -7.37
C SER A 171 -65.56 -5.34 -8.33
N PRO A 172 -65.88 -6.56 -8.78
CA PRO A 172 -65.51 -7.16 -10.05
C PRO A 172 -66.71 -7.39 -11.01
N SER A 173 -66.49 -7.64 -12.31
CA SER A 173 -67.46 -8.41 -13.11
C SER A 173 -66.81 -9.20 -14.25
N THR A 174 -67.20 -10.47 -14.28
CA THR A 174 -66.95 -11.57 -15.20
C THR A 174 -67.09 -11.27 -16.69
N SER A 175 -66.28 -11.90 -17.56
CA SER A 175 -66.78 -12.91 -18.52
C SER A 175 -65.67 -13.72 -19.21
N LYS A 176 -66.00 -14.98 -19.46
CA LYS A 176 -65.25 -16.07 -20.11
C LYS A 176 -65.03 -15.85 -21.61
N ALA A 177 -63.90 -16.36 -22.12
CA ALA A 177 -63.74 -17.18 -23.35
C ALA A 177 -62.22 -17.37 -23.57
N LYS A 178 -61.59 -18.53 -23.33
CA LYS A 178 -61.57 -19.78 -24.12
C LYS A 178 -61.55 -19.55 -25.63
N SER A 179 -60.36 -19.67 -26.23
CA SER A 179 -60.15 -20.42 -27.49
C SER A 179 -58.67 -20.80 -27.67
N ARG A 180 -58.46 -22.08 -27.97
CA ARG A 180 -57.25 -22.69 -28.50
C ARG A 180 -57.18 -22.39 -30.01
N ASN A 181 -56.00 -22.19 -30.58
CA ASN A 181 -55.42 -22.99 -31.69
C ASN A 181 -54.13 -22.31 -32.22
N ILE A 182 -52.96 -22.99 -32.23
CA ILE A 182 -52.29 -23.83 -33.28
C ILE A 182 -52.01 -23.14 -34.63
N GLU A 183 -50.79 -23.43 -35.13
CA GLU A 183 -50.18 -23.33 -36.49
C GLU A 183 -49.01 -22.34 -36.52
N ALA A 184 -47.72 -22.71 -36.63
CA ALA A 184 -46.96 -23.69 -37.44
C ALA A 184 -46.90 -23.33 -38.94
N GLY A 185 -45.66 -23.23 -39.46
CA GLY A 185 -45.32 -23.05 -40.88
C GLY A 185 -44.71 -21.66 -41.16
N SER A 186 -43.53 -21.52 -41.73
CA SER A 186 -42.64 -22.49 -42.38
C SER A 186 -41.22 -21.94 -42.45
#